data_AF-A0A3C0DJ73-F1
#
_entry.id   AF-A0A3C0DJ73-F1
#
_cell.length_a   1.000
_cell.length_b   1.000
_cell.length_c   1.000
_cell.angle_alpha   90.00
_cell.angle_beta   90.00
_cell.angle_gamma   90.00
#
_symmetry.space_group_name_H-M   'P 1'
#
loop_
_entity.id
_entity.type
_entity.pdbx_description
1 polymer ?
#
loop_
_entity_poly.entity_id
_entity_poly.type
_entity_poly.pdbx_seq_one_letter_code
_entity_poly.pdbx_strand_id
1 'polypeptide(L)'
;MKFLQLRYKCLILDHDDTAVKSTPELHYPAFVKAMQDLRPQERPLSLEEFVTFSYDPGFAEMLRDIVKLTPEERNYQYQVWKDAVDAAVPD
;
A
#
# COMPACT_ATOMS: atom_id res chain seq x y z
N MET A 1 0.98 -9.27 40.73
CA MET A 1 1.65 -9.42 39.41
C MET A 1 2.88 -8.52 39.38
N LYS A 2 4.08 -9.08 39.15
CA LYS A 2 5.29 -8.28 38.87
C LYS A 2 5.26 -7.91 37.38
N PHE A 3 5.16 -6.63 37.06
CA PHE A 3 5.43 -6.17 35.70
C PHE A 3 6.90 -6.42 35.40
N LEU A 4 7.19 -7.13 34.32
CA LEU A 4 8.56 -7.27 33.83
C LEU A 4 9.00 -5.89 33.34
N GLN A 5 9.97 -5.28 34.03
CA GLN A 5 10.64 -4.09 33.49
C GLN A 5 11.47 -4.52 32.28
N LEU A 6 11.15 -3.95 31.11
CA LEU A 6 11.98 -4.08 29.93
C LEU A 6 13.37 -3.51 30.23
N ARG A 7 14.42 -4.31 29.98
CA ARG A 7 15.82 -3.91 30.22
C ARG A 7 16.23 -2.67 29.42
N TYR A 8 15.60 -2.48 28.26
CA TYR A 8 15.75 -1.31 27.39
C TYR A 8 14.37 -0.81 26.99
N LYS A 9 14.17 0.50 27.02
CA LYS A 9 12.98 1.15 26.48
C LYS A 9 13.24 1.43 25.00
N CYS A 10 12.52 0.75 24.12
CA CYS A 10 12.56 0.97 22.68
C CYS A 10 11.18 1.40 22.22
N LEU A 11 11.12 2.44 21.37
CA LEU A 11 9.93 2.83 20.63
C LEU A 11 10.17 2.46 19.18
N ILE A 12 9.33 1.57 18.64
CA ILE A 12 9.33 1.21 17.22
C ILE A 12 8.16 1.96 16.61
N LEU A 13 8.47 2.80 15.62
CA LEU A 13 7.48 3.51 14.85
C LEU A 13 7.50 2.94 13.44
N ASP A 14 6.32 2.58 12.96
CA ASP A 14 6.14 2.31 11.55
C ASP A 14 6.24 3.62 10.74
N HIS A 15 6.51 3.51 9.46
CA HIS A 15 6.60 4.65 8.56
C HIS A 15 5.21 5.07 8.08
N ASP A 16 4.50 4.15 7.44
CA ASP A 16 3.27 4.43 6.71
C ASP A 16 2.10 4.70 7.66
N ASP A 17 1.42 5.82 7.44
CA ASP A 17 0.32 6.39 8.21
C ASP A 17 0.56 6.55 9.73
N THR A 18 1.78 6.30 10.20
CA THR A 18 2.24 6.53 11.58
C THR A 18 3.14 7.76 11.66
N ALA A 19 4.17 7.83 10.82
CA ALA A 19 5.07 8.98 10.73
C ALA A 19 4.73 9.89 9.54
N VAL A 20 4.21 9.31 8.45
CA VAL A 20 3.88 10.01 7.21
C VAL A 20 2.52 9.52 6.71
N LYS A 21 1.66 10.41 6.22
CA LYS A 21 0.33 10.06 5.72
C LYS A 21 0.37 9.48 4.28
N SER A 22 1.18 8.45 4.09
CA SER A 22 1.58 7.92 2.78
C SER A 22 0.49 7.13 2.07
N THR A 23 -0.41 6.42 2.75
CA THR A 23 -1.44 5.62 2.05
C THR A 23 -2.42 6.45 1.24
N PRO A 24 -3.09 7.46 1.82
CA PRO A 24 -4.05 8.26 1.05
C PRO A 24 -3.38 9.24 0.08
N GLU A 25 -2.11 9.59 0.28
CA GLU A 25 -1.42 10.63 -0.51
C GLU A 25 -0.49 10.04 -1.59
N LEU A 26 -0.02 8.80 -1.44
CA LEU A 26 0.91 8.16 -2.37
C LEU A 26 0.44 6.77 -2.82
N HIS A 27 0.25 5.82 -1.89
CA HIS A 27 0.02 4.42 -2.24
C HIS A 27 -1.31 4.20 -2.96
N TYR A 28 -2.40 4.74 -2.42
CA TYR A 28 -3.73 4.60 -3.01
C TYR A 28 -3.85 5.33 -4.36
N PRO A 29 -3.41 6.60 -4.52
CA PRO A 29 -3.37 7.25 -5.82
C PRO A 29 -2.58 6.49 -6.89
N ALA A 30 -1.42 5.92 -6.53
CA ALA A 30 -0.63 5.10 -7.46
C ALA A 30 -1.36 3.81 -7.88
N PHE A 31 -2.04 3.15 -6.95
CA PHE A 31 -2.91 2.02 -7.26
C PHE A 31 -4.06 2.41 -8.20
N VAL A 32 -4.77 3.51 -7.90
CA VAL A 32 -5.87 4.00 -8.74
C VAL A 32 -5.40 4.30 -10.16
N LYS A 33 -4.23 4.94 -10.31
CA LYS A 33 -3.62 5.20 -11.63
C LYS A 33 -3.38 3.90 -12.39
N ALA A 34 -2.73 2.92 -11.76
CA ALA A 34 -2.51 1.62 -12.38
C ALA A 34 -3.82 0.93 -12.79
N MET A 35 -4.88 1.04 -11.98
CA MET A 35 -6.20 0.46 -12.30
C MET A 35 -6.91 1.18 -13.44
N GLN A 36 -6.74 2.49 -13.58
CA GLN A 36 -7.26 3.24 -14.72
C GLN A 36 -6.63 2.76 -16.04
N ASP A 37 -5.34 2.39 -16.01
CA ASP A 37 -4.63 1.88 -17.19
C ASP A 37 -4.98 0.41 -17.48
N LEU A 38 -5.03 -0.45 -16.45
CA LEU A 38 -5.21 -1.89 -16.58
C LEU A 38 -6.68 -2.33 -16.66
N ARG A 39 -7.58 -1.59 -16.01
CA ARG A 39 -9.01 -1.89 -15.89
C ARG A 39 -9.86 -0.62 -16.09
N PRO A 40 -9.74 0.08 -17.23
CA PRO A 40 -10.38 1.39 -17.46
C PRO A 40 -11.91 1.39 -17.36
N GLN A 41 -12.55 0.23 -17.48
CA GLN A 41 -14.00 0.08 -17.43
C GLN A 41 -14.51 -0.36 -16.04
N GLU A 42 -13.61 -0.67 -15.12
CA GLU A 42 -13.95 -1.09 -13.76
C GLU A 42 -13.72 0.06 -12.79
N ARG A 43 -14.55 0.12 -11.75
CA ARG A 43 -14.32 1.05 -10.65
C ARG A 43 -13.17 0.51 -9.80
N PRO A 44 -12.10 1.30 -9.53
CA PRO A 44 -11.09 0.91 -8.56
C PRO A 44 -11.71 0.70 -7.18
N LEU A 45 -11.05 -0.13 -6.35
CA LEU A 45 -11.36 -0.20 -4.92
C LEU A 45 -11.39 1.21 -4.32
N SER A 46 -12.30 1.47 -3.39
CA SER A 46 -12.24 2.68 -2.56
C SER A 46 -11.00 2.66 -1.67
N LEU A 47 -10.64 3.81 -1.11
CA LEU A 47 -9.52 3.92 -0.15
C LEU A 47 -9.73 2.99 1.05
N GLU A 48 -10.96 2.89 1.57
CA GLU A 48 -11.29 2.02 2.69
C GLU A 48 -11.11 0.54 2.35
N GLU A 49 -11.60 0.10 1.19
CA GLU A 49 -11.42 -1.26 0.69
C GLU A 49 -9.93 -1.57 0.45
N PHE A 50 -9.20 -0.62 -0.14
CA PHE A 50 -7.77 -0.74 -0.36
C PHE A 50 -6.99 -0.93 0.95
N VAL A 51 -7.25 -0.08 1.96
CA VAL A 51 -6.61 -0.19 3.29
C VAL A 51 -6.97 -1.52 3.94
N THR A 52 -8.26 -1.89 3.92
CA THR A 52 -8.76 -3.12 4.53
C THR A 52 -8.07 -4.33 3.93
N PHE A 53 -8.05 -4.46 2.60
CA PHE A 53 -7.45 -5.61 1.92
C PHE A 53 -5.92 -5.59 1.93
N SER A 54 -5.30 -4.42 2.06
CA SER A 54 -3.85 -4.32 2.25
C SER A 54 -3.40 -4.90 3.60
N TYR A 55 -4.27 -4.85 4.61
CA TYR A 55 -4.02 -5.45 5.93
C TYR A 55 -4.45 -6.92 6.00
N ASP A 56 -5.66 -7.24 5.53
CA ASP A 56 -6.22 -8.59 5.53
C ASP A 56 -7.10 -8.76 4.27
N PRO A 57 -6.69 -9.56 3.28
CA PRO A 57 -5.70 -10.65 3.36
C PRO A 57 -4.22 -10.25 3.20
N GLY A 58 -3.92 -9.01 2.82
CA GLY A 58 -2.58 -8.55 2.48
C GLY A 58 -2.52 -7.96 1.08
N PHE A 59 -1.62 -6.99 0.85
CA PHE A 59 -1.55 -6.28 -0.43
C PHE A 59 -1.29 -7.20 -1.64
N ALA A 60 -0.39 -8.19 -1.51
CA ALA A 60 -0.09 -9.11 -2.61
C ALA A 60 -1.30 -10.03 -2.93
N GLU A 61 -1.97 -10.53 -1.89
CA GLU A 61 -3.20 -11.31 -1.95
C GLU A 61 -4.33 -10.50 -2.58
N MET A 62 -4.47 -9.22 -2.20
CA MET A 62 -5.44 -8.31 -2.80
C MET A 62 -5.22 -8.18 -4.31
N LEU A 63 -3.99 -7.92 -4.76
CA LEU A 63 -3.70 -7.79 -6.20
C LEU A 63 -3.96 -9.09 -6.97
N ARG A 64 -3.63 -10.24 -6.38
CA ARG A 64 -3.72 -11.55 -7.03
C ARG A 64 -5.13 -12.15 -7.00
N ASP A 65 -5.79 -12.13 -5.86
CA ASP A 65 -7.00 -12.91 -5.61
C ASP A 65 -8.28 -12.07 -5.66
N ILE A 66 -8.19 -10.78 -5.30
CA ILE A 66 -9.33 -9.85 -5.31
C ILE A 66 -9.40 -9.08 -6.63
N VAL A 67 -8.32 -8.36 -6.97
CA VAL A 67 -8.22 -7.56 -8.21
C VAL A 67 -7.91 -8.45 -9.43
N LYS A 68 -7.35 -9.65 -9.19
CA LYS A 68 -7.07 -10.65 -10.23
C LYS A 68 -6.13 -10.15 -11.33
N LEU A 69 -5.09 -9.43 -10.93
CA LEU A 69 -4.02 -9.01 -11.84
C LEU A 69 -3.14 -10.20 -12.23
N THR A 70 -2.76 -10.28 -13.50
CA THR A 70 -1.73 -11.23 -13.97
C THR A 70 -0.35 -10.85 -13.40
N PRO A 71 0.67 -11.73 -13.46
CA PRO A 71 2.03 -11.37 -13.07
C PRO A 71 2.58 -10.12 -13.76
N GLU A 72 2.32 -9.95 -15.05
CA GLU A 72 2.76 -8.81 -15.84
C GLU A 72 2.08 -7.51 -15.38
N GLU A 73 0.78 -7.59 -15.08
CA GLU A 73 0.00 -6.46 -14.58
C GLU A 73 0.40 -6.06 -13.16
N ARG A 74 0.76 -7.02 -12.30
CA ARG A 74 1.32 -6.72 -10.97
C ARG A 74 2.67 -6.04 -11.08
N ASN A 75 3.52 -6.45 -12.02
CA ASN A 75 4.79 -5.76 -12.27
C ASN A 75 4.55 -4.33 -12.78
N TYR A 76 3.54 -4.12 -13.64
CA TYR A 76 3.15 -2.79 -14.07
C TYR A 76 2.67 -1.93 -12.89
N GLN A 77 1.78 -2.45 -12.04
CA GLN A 77 1.32 -1.76 -10.84
C GLN A 77 2.49 -1.39 -9.92
N TYR A 78 3.46 -2.29 -9.73
CA TYR A 78 4.68 -2.03 -8.98
C TYR A 78 5.49 -0.89 -9.61
N GLN A 79 5.65 -0.86 -10.93
CA GLN A 79 6.39 0.19 -11.61
C GLN A 79 5.70 1.55 -11.46
N VAL A 80 4.37 1.62 -11.59
CA VAL A 80 3.59 2.84 -11.38
C VAL A 80 3.76 3.36 -9.95
N TRP A 81 3.73 2.47 -8.96
CA TRP A 81 4.01 2.83 -7.57
C TRP A 81 5.44 3.33 -7.38
N LYS A 82 6.43 2.65 -7.95
CA LYS A 82 7.84 3.03 -7.85
C LYS A 82 8.08 4.42 -8.44
N ASP A 83 7.53 4.71 -9.63
CA ASP A 83 7.65 6.02 -10.27
C ASP A 83 7.03 7.13 -9.41
N ALA A 84 5.92 6.85 -8.72
CA ALA A 84 5.29 7.80 -7.80
C ALA A 84 6.14 8.05 -6.55
N VAL A 85 6.76 7.01 -5.99
CA VAL A 85 7.68 7.12 -4.84
C VAL A 85 8.91 7.94 -5.24
N ASP A 86 9.55 7.59 -6.35
CA ASP A 86 10.76 8.26 -6.85
C ASP A 86 10.50 9.76 -7.11
N ALA A 87 9.29 10.12 -7.56
CA ALA A 87 8.88 11.52 -7.74
C ALA A 87 8.58 12.26 -6.43
N ALA A 88 8.27 11.55 -5.34
CA ALA A 88 7.93 12.12 -4.04
C ALA A 88 9.14 12.27 -3.10
N VAL A 89 10.24 11.56 -3.37
CA VAL A 89 11.48 11.67 -2.60
C VAL A 89 12.23 12.95 -3.04
N PRO A 90 12.50 13.90 -2.12
CA PRO A 90 13.30 15.08 -2.42
C PRO A 90 14.78 14.72 -2.69
N ASP A 91 15.46 15.52 -3.53
CA ASP A 91 16.91 15.44 -3.80
C ASP A 91 17.78 15.55 -2.53
#